data_AF-A0AAD4ZR73-F1
#
_entry.id   AF-A0AAD4ZR73-F1
#
_cell.length_a   1.000
_cell.length_b   1.000
_cell.length_c   1.000
_cell.angle_alpha   90.00
_cell.angle_beta   90.00
_cell.angle_gamma   90.00
#
_symmetry.space_group_name_H-M   'P 1'
#
loop_
_entity.id
_entity.type
_entity.pdbx_description
1 polymer ?
#
loop_
_entity_poly.entity_id
_entity_poly.type
_entity_poly.pdbx_seq_one_letter_code
_entity_poly.pdbx_strand_id
1 'polypeptide(L)'
;MPRIKNLTLTSGPQRPPCKVPHNVPALVFSAGGYTGNFFHDFNDGFIPLFITVHTIFPDQDFVIVVSEAPNWWPSNRKEAEGRSILNQEQVIRLIKKVGFDVVVFKPKNKTPLNESYALLNSSHAMVGVHGAALTHSLFLRPGAVLVQVVPIGVEWAAYAFFGRVAKGLNLQYSEYKIGVEESSLVNKYGKGSLLVKDPFALQKTGWDPEIMDIYLKEQNVKLDLIRFKACLKKAYIKAKRFMEANG
;
A
#
# COMPACT_ATOMS: atom_id res chain seq x y z
N MET A 1 21.49 11.54 -14.07
CA MET A 1 20.58 10.56 -14.72
C MET A 1 21.15 10.13 -16.08
N PRO A 2 22.19 9.28 -16.16
CA PRO A 2 22.94 9.06 -17.41
C PRO A 2 22.51 7.83 -18.25
N ARG A 3 21.39 7.16 -17.94
CA ARG A 3 21.05 5.84 -18.54
C ARG A 3 19.75 5.77 -19.34
N ILE A 4 19.04 6.88 -19.55
CA ILE A 4 17.86 6.89 -20.44
C ILE A 4 18.37 7.10 -21.87
N LYS A 5 18.21 6.09 -22.73
CA LYS A 5 18.57 6.18 -24.15
C LYS A 5 17.36 6.65 -24.94
N ASN A 6 17.45 7.83 -25.55
CA ASN A 6 16.48 8.24 -26.55
C ASN A 6 16.67 7.37 -27.80
N LEU A 7 15.60 6.72 -28.23
CA LEU A 7 15.57 5.88 -29.41
C LEU A 7 14.68 6.54 -30.45
N THR A 8 15.26 6.88 -31.60
CA THR A 8 14.50 7.37 -32.76
C THR A 8 14.34 6.21 -33.73
N LEU A 9 13.10 5.78 -33.96
CA LEU A 9 12.79 4.79 -34.99
C LEU A 9 12.82 5.47 -36.36
N THR A 10 13.87 5.21 -37.15
CA THR A 10 14.04 5.80 -38.49
C THR A 10 13.44 4.93 -39.60
N SER A 11 13.22 3.64 -39.37
CA SER A 11 12.59 2.71 -40.31
C SER A 11 11.97 1.51 -39.60
N GLY A 12 11.03 0.84 -40.27
CA GLY A 12 10.36 -0.36 -39.79
C GLY A 12 9.67 -1.11 -40.92
N PRO A 13 9.27 -2.38 -40.69
CA PRO A 13 8.54 -3.18 -41.68
C PRO A 13 7.24 -2.50 -42.12
N GLN A 14 6.70 -2.84 -43.30
CA GLN A 14 5.41 -2.34 -43.77
C GLN A 14 4.33 -2.66 -42.73
N ARG A 15 3.76 -1.61 -42.14
CA ARG A 15 2.73 -1.70 -41.10
C ARG A 15 1.37 -1.36 -41.70
N PRO A 16 0.29 -1.93 -41.18
CA PRO A 16 -1.06 -1.50 -41.53
C PRO A 16 -1.22 0.02 -41.27
N PRO A 17 -2.07 0.72 -42.05
CA PRO A 17 -2.28 2.15 -41.88
C PRO A 17 -2.73 2.46 -40.46
N CYS A 18 -2.05 3.42 -39.84
CA CYS A 18 -2.30 3.84 -38.47
C CYS A 18 -3.71 4.44 -38.37
N LYS A 19 -4.57 3.87 -37.53
CA LYS A 19 -5.95 4.36 -37.35
C LYS A 19 -6.03 5.57 -36.41
N VAL A 20 -5.07 5.72 -35.50
CA VAL A 20 -5.04 6.79 -34.48
C VAL A 20 -3.62 7.35 -34.38
N PRO A 21 -3.35 8.55 -34.95
CA PRO A 21 -2.08 9.24 -34.76
C PRO A 21 -2.07 9.97 -33.41
N HIS A 22 -0.95 9.86 -32.68
CA HIS A 22 -0.69 10.62 -31.46
C HIS A 22 0.48 11.57 -31.70
N ASN A 23 0.32 12.84 -31.35
CA ASN A 23 1.35 13.88 -31.50
C ASN A 23 2.19 14.09 -30.21
N VAL A 24 2.11 13.14 -29.28
CA VAL A 24 2.75 13.17 -27.97
C VAL A 24 3.75 12.03 -27.84
N PRO A 25 4.81 12.16 -27.02
CA PRO A 25 5.80 11.10 -26.85
C PRO A 25 5.15 9.82 -26.28
N ALA A 26 5.65 8.68 -26.76
CA ALA A 26 5.28 7.38 -26.24
C ALA A 26 6.36 6.87 -25.27
N LEU A 27 5.96 6.47 -24.07
CA LEU A 27 6.82 5.76 -23.13
C LEU A 27 6.46 4.28 -23.13
N VAL A 28 7.42 3.43 -23.47
CA VAL A 28 7.23 1.97 -23.52
C VAL A 28 7.63 1.37 -22.18
N PHE A 29 6.68 0.70 -21.52
CA PHE A 29 6.88 0.00 -20.25
C PHE A 29 6.71 -1.51 -20.48
N SER A 30 7.79 -2.28 -20.34
CA SER A 30 7.70 -3.75 -20.35
C SER A 30 7.42 -4.26 -18.95
N ALA A 31 6.27 -4.90 -18.79
CA ALA A 31 5.85 -5.51 -17.54
C ALA A 31 6.37 -6.96 -17.36
N GLY A 32 7.04 -7.51 -18.37
CA GLY A 32 7.67 -8.82 -18.30
C GLY A 32 8.79 -8.86 -17.26
N GLY A 33 8.77 -9.88 -16.40
CA GLY A 33 9.78 -10.10 -15.35
C GLY A 33 9.36 -9.69 -13.94
N TYR A 34 8.23 -9.00 -13.76
CA TYR A 34 7.60 -8.81 -12.45
C TYR A 34 6.69 -10.02 -12.15
N THR A 35 7.09 -10.87 -11.21
CA THR A 35 6.63 -12.28 -11.14
C THR A 35 5.91 -12.68 -9.84
N GLY A 36 5.40 -11.72 -9.07
CA GLY A 36 4.90 -12.03 -7.73
C GLY A 36 3.38 -12.06 -7.60
N ASN A 37 2.76 -10.91 -7.90
CA ASN A 37 1.35 -10.56 -7.67
C ASN A 37 1.16 -9.05 -7.88
N PHE A 38 -0.08 -8.57 -7.82
CA PHE A 38 -0.41 -7.14 -7.98
C PHE A 38 0.38 -6.21 -7.04
N PHE A 39 0.75 -6.67 -5.83
CA PHE A 39 1.52 -5.82 -4.91
C PHE A 39 2.92 -5.53 -5.45
N HIS A 40 3.63 -6.54 -5.97
CA HIS A 40 4.93 -6.34 -6.60
C HIS A 40 4.82 -5.50 -7.87
N ASP A 41 3.85 -5.77 -8.73
CA ASP A 41 3.68 -5.01 -9.96
C ASP A 41 3.35 -3.54 -9.68
N PHE A 42 2.56 -3.27 -8.64
CA PHE A 42 2.26 -1.92 -8.22
C PHE A 42 3.45 -1.22 -7.57
N ASN A 43 4.13 -1.87 -6.63
CA ASN A 43 5.21 -1.26 -5.86
C ASN A 43 6.52 -1.12 -6.65
N ASP A 44 6.85 -2.12 -7.46
CA ASP A 44 8.13 -2.21 -8.15
C ASP A 44 8.01 -1.78 -9.63
N GLY A 45 6.78 -1.80 -10.18
CA GLY A 45 6.47 -1.34 -11.54
C GLY A 45 5.76 0.02 -11.57
N PHE A 46 4.49 0.06 -11.16
CA PHE A 46 3.62 1.21 -11.38
C PHE A 46 3.99 2.46 -10.57
N ILE A 47 4.39 2.35 -9.30
CA ILE A 47 4.81 3.51 -8.50
C ILE A 47 6.08 4.16 -9.07
N PRO A 48 7.19 3.42 -9.30
CA PRO A 48 8.38 3.98 -9.93
C PRO A 48 8.09 4.55 -11.32
N LEU A 49 7.23 3.89 -12.10
CA LEU A 49 6.78 4.38 -13.40
C LEU A 49 6.04 5.71 -13.28
N PHE A 50 5.06 5.82 -12.38
CA PHE A 50 4.32 7.05 -12.11
C PHE A 50 5.26 8.18 -11.72
N ILE A 51 6.18 7.95 -10.78
CA ILE A 51 7.15 8.96 -10.34
C ILE A 51 8.08 9.38 -11.49
N THR A 52 8.59 8.41 -12.25
CA THR A 52 9.50 8.65 -13.39
C THR A 52 8.82 9.50 -14.45
N VAL A 53 7.59 9.15 -14.81
CA VAL A 53 6.78 9.87 -15.80
C VAL A 53 6.53 11.31 -15.36
N HIS A 54 6.11 11.55 -14.12
CA HIS A 54 5.88 12.91 -13.63
C HIS A 54 7.16 13.73 -13.48
N THR A 55 8.32 13.07 -13.36
CA THR A 55 9.62 13.75 -13.33
C THR A 55 10.08 14.15 -14.74
N ILE A 56 9.78 13.34 -15.77
CA ILE A 56 10.24 13.55 -17.15
C ILE A 56 9.23 14.39 -17.96
N PHE A 57 7.94 14.29 -17.64
CA PHE A 57 6.83 14.98 -18.31
C PHE A 57 5.97 15.76 -17.31
N PRO A 58 6.52 16.78 -16.60
CA PRO A 58 5.78 17.47 -15.54
C PRO A 58 4.53 18.20 -16.02
N ASP A 59 4.54 18.72 -17.27
CA ASP A 59 3.44 19.51 -17.85
C ASP A 59 3.14 19.10 -19.32
N GLN A 60 3.37 17.83 -19.66
CA GLN A 60 3.24 17.34 -21.02
C GLN A 60 2.44 16.03 -21.07
N ASP A 61 1.45 15.97 -21.96
CA ASP A 61 0.74 14.72 -22.26
C ASP A 61 1.66 13.69 -22.90
N PHE A 62 1.45 12.41 -22.60
CA PHE A 62 2.22 11.29 -23.12
C PHE A 62 1.33 10.05 -23.25
N VAL A 63 1.76 9.10 -24.06
CA VAL A 63 1.10 7.79 -24.20
C VAL A 63 1.94 6.72 -23.54
N ILE A 64 1.35 5.93 -22.64
CA ILE A 64 2.00 4.71 -22.12
C ILE A 64 1.67 3.55 -23.05
N VAL A 65 2.72 2.89 -23.55
CA VAL A 65 2.60 1.61 -24.25
C VAL A 65 3.08 0.52 -23.30
N VAL A 66 2.17 -0.35 -22.88
CA VAL A 66 2.53 -1.50 -22.04
C VAL A 66 2.76 -2.74 -22.90
N SER A 67 3.94 -3.33 -22.80
CA SER A 67 4.26 -4.64 -23.38
C SER A 67 4.35 -5.72 -22.30
N GLU A 68 4.08 -6.97 -22.68
CA GLU A 68 4.23 -8.15 -21.80
C GLU A 68 3.40 -8.08 -20.50
N ALA A 69 2.24 -7.41 -20.57
CA ALA A 69 1.30 -7.36 -19.45
C ALA A 69 0.85 -8.77 -19.05
N PRO A 70 1.02 -9.18 -17.77
CA PRO A 70 0.56 -10.48 -17.30
C PRO A 70 -0.95 -10.67 -17.52
N ASN A 71 -1.32 -11.86 -17.98
CA ASN A 71 -2.72 -12.23 -18.27
C ASN A 71 -3.65 -12.18 -17.04
N TRP A 72 -3.10 -12.05 -15.82
CA TRP A 72 -3.85 -11.92 -14.58
C TRP A 72 -4.12 -10.45 -14.18
N TRP A 73 -3.55 -9.45 -14.84
CA TRP A 73 -3.93 -8.05 -14.59
C TRP A 73 -5.43 -7.76 -14.76
N PRO A 74 -6.13 -8.37 -15.74
CA PRO A 74 -7.58 -8.26 -15.84
C PRO A 74 -8.35 -9.13 -14.82
N SER A 75 -7.67 -10.04 -14.10
CA SER A 75 -8.34 -11.00 -13.24
C SER A 75 -8.63 -10.44 -11.85
N ASN A 76 -9.84 -10.72 -11.37
CA ASN A 76 -10.33 -10.26 -10.09
C ASN A 76 -9.46 -10.82 -8.96
N ARG A 77 -8.87 -9.94 -8.14
CA ARG A 77 -8.22 -10.37 -6.89
C ARG A 77 -9.24 -11.11 -6.01
N LYS A 78 -8.85 -12.27 -5.50
CA LYS A 78 -9.54 -12.91 -4.37
C LYS A 78 -9.43 -12.00 -3.15
N GLU A 79 -10.51 -11.85 -2.41
CA GLU A 79 -10.52 -11.14 -1.15
C GLU A 79 -9.58 -11.86 -0.18
N ALA A 80 -8.76 -11.11 0.55
CA ALA A 80 -7.81 -11.70 1.48
C ALA A 80 -8.54 -12.20 2.75
N GLU A 81 -8.29 -13.44 3.15
CA GLU A 81 -8.94 -14.07 4.31
C GLU A 81 -8.34 -13.64 5.67
N GLY A 82 -7.23 -12.90 5.68
CA GLY A 82 -6.55 -12.41 6.89
C GLY A 82 -6.27 -10.91 6.91
N ARG A 83 -5.58 -10.44 7.96
CA ARG A 83 -5.25 -9.03 8.26
C ARG A 83 -6.47 -8.16 8.52
N SER A 84 -7.52 -8.75 9.10
CA SER A 84 -8.72 -8.05 9.55
C SER A 84 -8.63 -7.61 11.00
N ILE A 85 -9.29 -6.49 11.33
CA ILE A 85 -9.45 -6.01 12.70
C ILE A 85 -10.67 -6.69 13.33
N LEU A 86 -10.45 -7.61 14.28
CA LEU A 86 -11.48 -8.43 14.90
C LEU A 86 -12.45 -7.62 15.77
N ASN A 87 -11.99 -6.52 16.37
CA ASN A 87 -12.80 -5.60 17.16
C ASN A 87 -13.08 -4.26 16.46
N GLN A 88 -13.32 -4.31 15.13
CA GLN A 88 -13.48 -3.12 14.27
C GLN A 88 -14.50 -2.10 14.79
N GLU A 89 -15.66 -2.55 15.28
CA GLU A 89 -16.68 -1.62 15.81
C GLU A 89 -16.18 -0.81 17.01
N GLN A 90 -15.48 -1.45 17.94
CA GLN A 90 -14.92 -0.80 19.12
C GLN A 90 -13.82 0.20 18.71
N VAL A 91 -13.01 -0.18 17.71
CA VAL A 91 -11.98 0.68 17.13
C VAL A 91 -12.60 1.91 16.45
N ILE A 92 -13.67 1.76 15.66
CA ILE A 92 -14.38 2.89 15.04
C ILE A 92 -14.93 3.84 16.11
N ARG A 93 -15.57 3.31 17.16
CA ARG A 93 -16.07 4.12 18.28
C ARG A 93 -14.93 4.87 18.97
N LEU A 94 -13.78 4.23 19.14
CA LEU A 94 -12.60 4.85 19.73
C LEU A 94 -12.04 5.98 18.86
N ILE A 95 -11.93 5.77 17.55
CA ILE A 95 -11.44 6.77 16.59
C ILE A 95 -12.37 8.00 16.59
N LYS A 96 -13.70 7.78 16.57
CA LYS A 96 -14.69 8.86 16.75
C LYS A 96 -14.52 9.60 18.07
N LYS A 97 -14.33 8.87 19.17
CA LYS A 97 -14.10 9.46 20.52
C LYS A 97 -12.80 10.27 20.61
N VAL A 98 -11.79 9.97 19.80
CA VAL A 98 -10.56 10.76 19.71
C VAL A 98 -10.79 12.08 18.98
N GLY A 99 -11.80 12.15 18.09
CA GLY A 99 -12.22 13.38 17.41
C GLY A 99 -12.19 13.32 15.88
N PHE A 100 -11.91 12.16 15.29
CA PHE A 100 -11.97 11.98 13.85
C PHE A 100 -13.41 11.75 13.37
N ASP A 101 -13.75 12.29 12.21
CA ASP A 101 -14.83 11.74 11.40
C ASP A 101 -14.33 10.46 10.69
N VAL A 102 -15.16 9.42 10.63
CA VAL A 102 -14.73 8.07 10.26
C VAL A 102 -15.55 7.52 9.11
N VAL A 103 -14.88 7.28 7.99
CA VAL A 103 -15.38 6.49 6.86
C VAL A 103 -14.67 5.14 6.85
N VAL A 104 -15.45 4.05 6.71
CA VAL A 104 -14.90 2.70 6.57
C VAL A 104 -14.78 2.37 5.10
N PHE A 105 -13.55 2.39 4.59
CA PHE A 105 -13.25 2.03 3.21
C PHE A 105 -12.91 0.54 3.08
N LYS A 106 -13.72 -0.20 2.32
CA LYS A 106 -13.50 -1.62 1.99
C LYS A 106 -13.50 -1.78 0.47
N PRO A 107 -12.36 -1.57 -0.21
CA PRO A 107 -12.29 -1.68 -1.66
C PRO A 107 -12.57 -3.13 -2.09
N LYS A 108 -13.47 -3.28 -3.06
CA LYS A 108 -13.74 -4.54 -3.75
C LYS A 108 -12.95 -4.58 -5.05
N ASN A 109 -12.82 -5.76 -5.64
CA ASN A 109 -12.21 -5.96 -6.96
C ASN A 109 -12.82 -5.09 -8.07
N LYS A 110 -14.09 -4.66 -7.93
CA LYS A 110 -14.79 -3.78 -8.86
C LYS A 110 -14.89 -2.32 -8.40
N THR A 111 -14.30 -1.95 -7.25
CA THR A 111 -14.35 -0.56 -6.78
C THR A 111 -13.57 0.33 -7.76
N PRO A 112 -14.20 1.34 -8.37
CA PRO A 112 -13.52 2.23 -9.29
C PRO A 112 -12.35 2.97 -8.64
N LEU A 113 -11.26 3.14 -9.39
CA LEU A 113 -10.05 3.79 -8.88
C LEU A 113 -10.29 5.27 -8.56
N ASN A 114 -11.10 5.96 -9.37
CA ASN A 114 -11.46 7.36 -9.17
C ASN A 114 -12.23 7.58 -7.86
N GLU A 115 -13.12 6.67 -7.46
CA GLU A 115 -13.81 6.72 -6.17
C GLU A 115 -12.83 6.56 -5.01
N SER A 116 -11.92 5.59 -5.14
CA SER A 116 -10.87 5.33 -4.14
C SER A 116 -9.96 6.56 -3.98
N TYR A 117 -9.55 7.15 -5.10
CA TYR A 117 -8.75 8.38 -5.13
C TYR A 117 -9.50 9.54 -4.48
N ALA A 118 -10.75 9.81 -4.88
CA ALA A 118 -11.53 10.93 -4.35
C ALA A 118 -11.71 10.84 -2.83
N LEU A 119 -11.99 9.64 -2.32
CA LEU A 119 -12.14 9.41 -0.88
C LEU A 119 -10.84 9.66 -0.11
N LEU A 120 -9.72 9.14 -0.62
CA LEU A 120 -8.44 9.20 0.09
C LEU A 120 -7.78 10.57 -0.04
N ASN A 121 -7.87 11.20 -1.20
CA ASN A 121 -7.35 12.54 -1.44
C ASN A 121 -8.08 13.59 -0.58
N SER A 122 -9.38 13.39 -0.31
CA SER A 122 -10.15 14.24 0.62
C SER A 122 -9.94 13.91 2.11
N SER A 123 -9.25 12.81 2.42
CA SER A 123 -8.98 12.38 3.80
C SER A 123 -7.72 13.03 4.38
N HIS A 124 -7.74 13.32 5.69
CA HIS A 124 -6.59 13.89 6.42
C HIS A 124 -5.75 12.83 7.15
N ALA A 125 -6.33 11.64 7.34
CA ALA A 125 -5.66 10.51 7.95
C ALA A 125 -6.21 9.21 7.39
N MET A 126 -5.35 8.21 7.24
CA MET A 126 -5.69 6.84 6.91
C MET A 126 -5.12 5.91 7.97
N VAL A 127 -5.92 4.91 8.37
CA VAL A 127 -5.51 3.85 9.28
C VAL A 127 -5.79 2.51 8.65
N GLY A 128 -4.81 1.61 8.63
CA GLY A 128 -5.00 0.27 8.07
C GLY A 128 -3.97 -0.73 8.58
N VAL A 129 -4.35 -2.01 8.52
CA VAL A 129 -3.42 -3.12 8.78
C VAL A 129 -2.45 -3.24 7.61
N HIS A 130 -1.18 -3.50 7.91
CA HIS A 130 -0.15 -3.77 6.92
C HIS A 130 -0.64 -4.80 5.91
N GLY A 131 -0.63 -4.46 4.62
CA GLY A 131 -1.06 -5.35 3.55
C GLY A 131 -1.33 -4.59 2.26
N ALA A 132 -1.74 -5.31 1.22
CA ALA A 132 -1.91 -4.75 -0.11
C ALA A 132 -2.92 -3.59 -0.17
N ALA A 133 -3.95 -3.58 0.67
CA ALA A 133 -4.92 -2.48 0.71
C ALA A 133 -4.29 -1.14 1.11
N LEU A 134 -3.18 -1.15 1.86
CA LEU A 134 -2.51 0.06 2.33
C LEU A 134 -1.74 0.78 1.21
N THR A 135 -1.58 0.18 0.02
CA THR A 135 -1.00 0.87 -1.15
C THR A 135 -1.86 2.04 -1.62
N HIS A 136 -3.15 2.06 -1.27
CA HIS A 136 -4.01 3.21 -1.51
C HIS A 136 -3.56 4.48 -0.76
N SER A 137 -2.64 4.36 0.21
CA SER A 137 -2.02 5.53 0.86
C SER A 137 -1.29 6.48 -0.10
N LEU A 138 -0.96 6.04 -1.32
CA LEU A 138 -0.44 6.91 -2.38
C LEU A 138 -1.39 8.05 -2.77
N PHE A 139 -2.70 7.87 -2.54
CA PHE A 139 -3.72 8.87 -2.86
C PHE A 139 -3.92 9.89 -1.74
N LEU A 140 -3.18 9.76 -0.63
CA LEU A 140 -3.18 10.77 0.43
C LEU A 140 -2.37 12.00 -0.03
N ARG A 141 -2.84 13.18 0.38
CA ARG A 141 -2.11 14.43 0.17
C ARG A 141 -0.84 14.49 1.02
N PRO A 142 0.25 15.08 0.53
CA PRO A 142 1.41 15.43 1.35
C PRO A 142 0.99 16.12 2.65
N GLY A 143 1.55 15.71 3.77
CA GLY A 143 1.20 16.19 5.12
C GLY A 143 0.10 15.37 5.81
N ALA A 144 -0.71 14.60 5.08
CA ALA A 144 -1.71 13.70 5.67
C ALA A 144 -1.06 12.58 6.49
N VAL A 145 -1.83 12.01 7.42
CA VAL A 145 -1.33 11.01 8.37
C VAL A 145 -1.59 9.59 7.88
N LEU A 146 -0.55 8.76 7.87
CA LEU A 146 -0.69 7.32 7.63
C LEU A 146 -0.37 6.56 8.92
N VAL A 147 -1.37 5.90 9.50
CA VAL A 147 -1.19 4.97 10.63
C VAL A 147 -1.22 3.54 10.11
N GLN A 148 -0.09 2.86 10.18
CA GLN A 148 0.00 1.45 9.86
C GLN A 148 -0.09 0.60 11.13
N VAL A 149 -1.09 -0.27 11.21
CA VAL A 149 -1.12 -1.37 12.18
C VAL A 149 -0.20 -2.47 11.65
N VAL A 150 0.83 -2.81 12.41
CA VAL A 150 1.89 -3.76 12.02
C VAL A 150 1.69 -5.07 12.77
N PRO A 151 1.27 -6.16 12.10
CA PRO A 151 1.23 -7.50 12.68
C PRO A 151 2.62 -7.97 13.14
N ILE A 152 2.67 -8.99 14.00
CA ILE A 152 3.95 -9.57 14.43
C ILE A 152 4.63 -10.27 13.26
N GLY A 153 5.96 -10.20 13.20
CA GLY A 153 6.76 -10.88 12.17
C GLY A 153 6.78 -10.15 10.82
N VAL A 154 6.23 -8.94 10.70
CA VAL A 154 6.27 -8.16 9.45
C VAL A 154 6.81 -6.75 9.65
N GLU A 155 7.54 -6.50 10.73
CA GLU A 155 8.01 -5.16 11.11
C GLU A 155 9.01 -4.59 10.11
N TRP A 156 9.97 -5.40 9.64
CA TRP A 156 10.93 -4.96 8.63
C TRP A 156 10.22 -4.66 7.29
N ALA A 157 9.23 -5.49 6.92
CA ALA A 157 8.42 -5.35 5.72
C ALA A 157 7.57 -4.08 5.79
N ALA A 158 6.95 -3.80 6.94
CA ALA A 158 6.18 -2.59 7.20
C ALA A 158 6.98 -1.33 6.91
N TYR A 159 8.19 -1.23 7.47
CA TYR A 159 9.04 -0.08 7.21
C TYR A 159 9.54 -0.02 5.77
N ALA A 160 9.96 -1.15 5.20
CA ALA A 160 10.48 -1.22 3.84
C ALA A 160 9.43 -0.79 2.79
N PHE A 161 8.20 -1.29 2.90
CA PHE A 161 7.16 -1.08 1.90
C PHE A 161 6.33 0.19 2.13
N PHE A 162 6.06 0.57 3.38
CA PHE A 162 5.17 1.70 3.65
C PHE A 162 5.87 2.85 4.37
N GLY A 163 6.78 2.56 5.30
CA GLY A 163 7.53 3.62 6.00
C GLY A 163 8.38 4.48 5.05
N ARG A 164 9.14 3.84 4.15
CA ARG A 164 9.95 4.53 3.14
C ARG A 164 9.10 5.29 2.13
N VAL A 165 8.03 4.67 1.63
CA VAL A 165 7.11 5.28 0.67
C VAL A 165 6.41 6.49 1.29
N ALA A 166 5.89 6.36 2.51
CA ALA A 166 5.24 7.47 3.21
C ALA A 166 6.19 8.66 3.41
N LYS A 167 7.47 8.42 3.70
CA LYS A 167 8.48 9.48 3.75
C LYS A 167 8.69 10.15 2.39
N GLY A 168 8.77 9.37 1.31
CA GLY A 168 8.90 9.89 -0.06
C GLY A 168 7.71 10.74 -0.50
N LEU A 169 6.50 10.40 -0.05
CA LEU A 169 5.26 11.14 -0.30
C LEU A 169 5.02 12.31 0.67
N ASN A 170 5.98 12.60 1.57
CA ASN A 170 5.84 13.61 2.61
C ASN A 170 4.62 13.39 3.53
N LEU A 171 4.27 12.14 3.82
CA LEU A 171 3.20 11.78 4.75
C LEU A 171 3.71 11.73 6.19
N GLN A 172 2.81 12.05 7.12
CA GLN A 172 3.03 11.88 8.55
C GLN A 172 2.83 10.41 8.94
N TYR A 173 3.88 9.62 8.79
CA TYR A 173 3.85 8.18 9.05
C TYR A 173 3.88 7.84 10.55
N SER A 174 3.15 6.81 10.97
CA SER A 174 3.15 6.28 12.34
C SER A 174 2.81 4.79 12.36
N GLU A 175 3.56 4.02 13.16
CA GLU A 175 3.35 2.58 13.30
C GLU A 175 2.64 2.28 14.62
N TYR A 176 1.65 1.38 14.57
CA TYR A 176 1.12 0.67 15.71
C TYR A 176 1.52 -0.80 15.61
N LYS A 177 2.65 -1.13 16.23
CA LYS A 177 3.12 -2.52 16.33
C LYS A 177 2.29 -3.26 17.36
N ILE A 178 1.59 -4.30 16.91
CA ILE A 178 0.76 -5.09 17.80
C ILE A 178 1.65 -5.89 18.76
N GLY A 179 1.14 -6.12 19.97
CA GLY A 179 1.72 -7.12 20.87
C GLY A 179 1.26 -8.53 20.48
N VAL A 180 1.95 -9.52 21.04
CA VAL A 180 1.60 -10.94 20.86
C VAL A 180 0.12 -11.20 21.17
N GLU A 181 -0.39 -10.68 22.29
CA GLU A 181 -1.79 -10.89 22.72
C GLU A 181 -2.85 -10.29 21.78
N GLU A 182 -2.44 -9.36 20.90
CA GLU A 182 -3.33 -8.75 19.92
C GLU A 182 -3.38 -9.56 18.61
N SER A 183 -2.53 -10.59 18.45
CA SER A 183 -2.48 -11.46 17.28
C SER A 183 -3.39 -12.66 17.43
N SER A 184 -4.17 -12.99 16.40
CA SER A 184 -4.95 -14.23 16.36
C SER A 184 -4.08 -15.50 16.35
N LEU A 185 -2.78 -15.38 16.03
CA LEU A 185 -1.84 -16.50 16.04
C LEU A 185 -1.68 -17.11 17.44
N VAL A 186 -1.91 -16.33 18.50
CA VAL A 186 -1.91 -16.83 19.89
C VAL A 186 -2.97 -17.92 20.08
N ASN A 187 -4.15 -17.74 19.49
CA ASN A 187 -5.23 -18.74 19.60
C ASN A 187 -4.94 -19.99 18.78
N LYS A 188 -4.20 -19.86 17.67
CA LYS A 188 -3.90 -20.97 16.75
C LYS A 188 -2.72 -21.82 17.22
N TYR A 189 -1.65 -21.18 17.67
CA TYR A 189 -0.38 -21.85 17.98
C TYR A 189 -0.04 -21.85 19.48
N GLY A 190 -0.76 -21.09 20.29
CA GLY A 190 -0.46 -20.89 21.70
C GLY A 190 0.66 -19.86 21.93
N LYS A 191 0.56 -19.15 23.05
CA LYS A 191 1.51 -18.09 23.45
C LYS A 191 2.96 -18.58 23.59
N GLY A 192 3.15 -19.86 23.94
CA GLY A 192 4.47 -20.46 24.11
C GLY A 192 5.17 -20.84 22.81
N SER A 193 4.46 -20.85 21.67
CA SER A 193 5.04 -21.21 20.38
C SER A 193 6.11 -20.22 19.92
N LEU A 194 7.19 -20.73 19.33
CA LEU A 194 8.23 -19.90 18.72
C LEU A 194 7.67 -18.99 17.60
N LEU A 195 6.63 -19.46 16.88
CA LEU A 195 5.90 -18.68 15.86
C LEU A 195 5.26 -17.40 16.40
N VAL A 196 5.07 -17.32 17.72
CA VAL A 196 4.38 -16.22 18.37
C VAL A 196 5.35 -15.41 19.22
N LYS A 197 6.24 -16.09 19.96
CA LYS A 197 7.17 -15.45 20.91
C LYS A 197 8.39 -14.82 20.24
N ASP A 198 8.91 -15.44 19.18
CA ASP A 198 10.07 -14.91 18.46
C ASP A 198 9.94 -15.11 16.95
N PRO A 199 9.08 -14.31 16.28
CA PRO A 199 8.95 -14.35 14.83
C PRO A 199 10.27 -14.08 14.09
N PHE A 200 11.19 -13.33 14.70
CA PHE A 200 12.47 -12.97 14.09
C PHE A 200 13.45 -14.13 14.06
N ALA A 201 13.49 -14.98 15.09
CA ALA A 201 14.31 -16.18 15.07
C ALA A 201 13.99 -17.08 13.86
N LEU A 202 12.71 -17.17 13.49
CA LEU A 202 12.24 -17.97 12.36
C LEU A 202 12.53 -17.33 11.00
N GLN A 203 12.75 -16.02 10.96
CA GLN A 203 13.15 -15.31 9.72
C GLN A 203 14.65 -15.44 9.43
N LYS A 204 15.47 -15.72 10.46
CA LYS A 204 16.93 -15.92 10.28
C LYS A 204 17.26 -17.20 9.51
N THR A 205 16.37 -18.19 9.54
CA THR A 205 16.51 -19.43 8.76
C THR A 205 16.12 -19.25 7.28
N GLY A 206 15.66 -18.06 6.90
CA GLY A 206 15.25 -17.74 5.54
C GLY A 206 13.78 -17.32 5.45
N TRP A 207 13.40 -16.82 4.28
CA TRP A 207 12.05 -16.42 3.93
C TRP A 207 11.23 -17.60 3.41
N ASP A 208 11.06 -18.64 4.24
CA ASP A 208 10.27 -19.80 3.84
C ASP A 208 8.82 -19.38 3.54
N PRO A 209 8.28 -19.68 2.33
CA PRO A 209 6.92 -19.33 1.95
C PRO A 209 5.86 -19.77 2.96
N GLU A 210 6.03 -20.91 3.61
CA GLU A 210 5.07 -21.44 4.60
C GLU A 210 5.04 -20.58 5.86
N ILE A 211 6.22 -20.17 6.35
CA ILE A 211 6.35 -19.28 7.51
C ILE A 211 5.80 -17.88 7.17
N MET A 212 6.00 -17.41 5.95
CA MET A 212 5.48 -16.12 5.50
C MET A 212 3.96 -16.11 5.43
N ASP A 213 3.35 -17.17 4.94
CA ASP A 213 1.90 -17.28 4.86
C ASP A 213 1.24 -17.21 6.23
N ILE A 214 1.86 -17.76 7.29
CA ILE A 214 1.38 -17.63 8.66
C ILE A 214 1.24 -16.15 9.06
N TYR A 215 2.30 -15.35 8.88
CA TYR A 215 2.27 -13.95 9.31
C TYR A 215 1.49 -13.03 8.36
N LEU A 216 1.51 -13.31 7.05
CA LEU A 216 0.93 -12.45 6.02
C LEU A 216 -0.53 -12.79 5.68
N LYS A 217 -0.96 -14.06 5.80
CA LYS A 217 -2.29 -14.51 5.38
C LYS A 217 -3.16 -15.01 6.52
N GLU A 218 -2.59 -15.63 7.55
CA GLU A 218 -3.39 -16.29 8.59
C GLU A 218 -3.64 -15.43 9.83
N GLN A 219 -2.93 -14.31 9.94
CA GLN A 219 -2.99 -13.44 11.11
C GLN A 219 -4.05 -12.35 10.96
N ASN A 220 -4.95 -12.29 11.95
CA ASN A 220 -5.87 -11.19 12.20
C ASN A 220 -5.47 -10.47 13.49
N VAL A 221 -5.98 -9.25 13.68
CA VAL A 221 -5.57 -8.38 14.79
C VAL A 221 -6.76 -7.97 15.66
N LYS A 222 -6.60 -8.07 16.98
CA LYS A 222 -7.54 -7.53 17.96
C LYS A 222 -6.84 -6.41 18.72
N LEU A 223 -7.13 -5.17 18.35
CA LEU A 223 -6.38 -4.02 18.85
C LEU A 223 -6.69 -3.74 20.33
N ASP A 224 -5.64 -3.57 21.12
CA ASP A 224 -5.71 -3.03 22.47
C ASP A 224 -6.16 -1.58 22.41
N LEU A 225 -7.38 -1.30 22.88
CA LEU A 225 -7.98 0.01 22.76
C LEU A 225 -7.25 1.09 23.59
N ILE A 226 -6.58 0.73 24.68
CA ILE A 226 -5.86 1.69 25.52
C ILE A 226 -4.59 2.14 24.81
N ARG A 227 -3.78 1.17 24.34
CA ARG A 227 -2.55 1.44 23.60
C ARG A 227 -2.86 2.11 22.26
N PHE A 228 -3.87 1.63 21.54
CA PHE A 228 -4.25 2.18 20.26
C PHE A 228 -4.78 3.61 20.38
N LYS A 229 -5.53 3.95 21.46
CA LYS A 229 -5.95 5.32 21.74
C LYS A 229 -4.78 6.29 21.83
N ALA A 230 -3.67 5.88 22.46
CA ALA A 230 -2.48 6.72 22.57
C ALA A 230 -1.84 6.98 21.20
N CYS A 231 -1.81 5.98 20.31
CA CYS A 231 -1.40 6.14 18.92
C CYS A 231 -2.32 7.11 18.16
N LEU A 232 -3.64 6.90 18.25
CA LEU A 232 -4.65 7.73 17.58
C LEU A 232 -4.61 9.20 18.02
N LYS A 233 -4.37 9.49 19.31
CA LYS A 233 -4.22 10.88 19.79
C LYS A 233 -3.07 11.61 19.12
N LYS A 234 -1.91 10.93 18.96
CA LYS A 234 -0.75 11.50 18.26
C LYS A 234 -1.07 11.73 16.78
N ALA A 235 -1.72 10.76 16.14
CA ALA A 235 -2.18 10.87 14.76
C ALA A 235 -3.15 12.05 14.58
N TYR A 236 -4.10 12.23 15.50
CA TYR A 236 -5.10 13.29 15.45
C TYR A 236 -4.47 14.68 15.53
N ILE A 237 -3.51 14.89 16.44
CA ILE A 237 -2.80 16.17 16.55
C ILE A 237 -2.08 16.50 15.25
N LYS A 238 -1.43 15.53 14.61
CA LYS A 238 -0.76 15.72 13.31
C LYS A 238 -1.76 16.05 12.20
N ALA A 239 -2.87 15.31 12.12
CA ALA A 239 -3.92 15.55 11.13
C ALA A 239 -4.56 16.93 11.31
N LYS A 240 -4.79 17.36 12.56
CA LYS A 240 -5.32 18.69 12.87
C LYS A 240 -4.40 19.81 12.42
N ARG A 241 -3.10 19.69 12.69
CA ARG A 241 -2.10 20.65 12.19
C ARG A 241 -2.07 20.71 10.66
N PHE A 242 -2.20 19.56 10.00
CA PHE A 242 -2.27 19.51 8.54
C PHE A 242 -3.51 20.24 8.00
N MET A 243 -4.67 20.04 8.62
CA MET A 243 -5.90 20.76 8.29
C MET A 243 -5.77 22.28 8.50
N GLU A 244 -5.18 22.72 9.61
CA GLU A 244 -4.99 24.15 9.90
C GLU A 244 -4.03 24.84 8.92
N ALA A 245 -3.07 24.11 8.35
CA ALA A 245 -2.10 24.66 7.40
C ALA A 245 -2.56 24.63 5.94
N ASN A 246 -3.62 23.88 5.60
CA ASN A 246 -4.05 23.61 4.22
C ASN A 246 -5.58 23.68 4.05
N GLY A 247 -6.27 24.27 5.01
CA GLY A 247 -7.73 24.46 5.04
C GLY A 247 -8.13 25.88 4.65
#